data_AF-A0A074LP12-F1
#
_entry.id   AF-A0A074LP12-F1
#
_cell.length_a   1.000
_cell.length_b   1.000
_cell.length_c   1.000
_cell.angle_alpha   90.00
_cell.angle_beta   90.00
_cell.angle_gamma   90.00
#
_symmetry.space_group_name_H-M   'P 1'
#
loop_
_entity.id
_entity.type
_entity.pdbx_description
1 polymer ?
#
loop_
_entity_poly.entity_id
_entity_poly.type
_entity_poly.pdbx_seq_one_letter_code
_entity_poly.pdbx_strand_id
1 'polypeptide(L)'
;MNLLTERYSPLVTYVERVQRQIGATASALYIWRQGDVMEWYNGTDIGPSSRFHVHSVRKSYIGLALALAQEDGKIGSLDDRVSDYLTYENLDSTTLRHLVTNTHGMHTEPDGRIVRDHPPGKGWQYVNTGIDMLLELIRQQTGQSVSELLQERVLKPNGFRETGWETCVSDEMNLVPDAFDNGTEQFQLKPDCNLYVSARELARWGLLHKEQLGVFGRATSVQTPKLLDEDLPRQGYGWYVQDEFCARSEIGEHVPRGSFQILGVNGCAVLVIPALDMVAVRMYNKIGNPPGYYYLRDIRDFGNLAVQLSR
;
A
#
# COMPACT_ATOMS: atom_id res chain seq x y z
N MET A 1 13.77 -13.94 -25.98
CA MET A 1 12.91 -13.66 -24.81
C MET A 1 13.82 -13.64 -23.59
N ASN A 2 13.71 -12.67 -22.67
CA ASN A 2 14.58 -12.65 -21.48
C ASN A 2 14.25 -13.89 -20.61
N LEU A 3 15.26 -14.54 -20.03
CA LEU A 3 15.10 -15.69 -19.11
C LEU A 3 14.13 -15.36 -17.96
N LEU A 4 14.11 -14.09 -17.54
CA LEU A 4 13.15 -13.61 -16.54
C LEU A 4 11.70 -13.69 -17.05
N THR A 5 11.45 -13.32 -18.30
CA THR A 5 10.11 -13.38 -18.92
C THR A 5 9.61 -14.81 -19.02
N GLU A 6 10.45 -15.76 -19.44
CA GLU A 6 10.08 -17.18 -19.48
C GLU A 6 9.74 -17.70 -18.09
N ARG A 7 10.61 -17.42 -17.11
CA ARG A 7 10.46 -17.86 -15.71
C ARG A 7 9.16 -17.38 -15.08
N TYR A 8 8.78 -16.12 -15.27
CA TYR A 8 7.59 -15.53 -14.65
C TYR A 8 6.36 -15.51 -15.57
N SER A 9 6.40 -16.15 -16.73
CA SER A 9 5.21 -16.37 -17.56
C SER A 9 4.03 -17.01 -16.80
N PRO A 10 4.22 -17.91 -15.81
CA PRO A 10 3.09 -18.42 -15.03
C PRO A 10 2.41 -17.34 -14.18
N LEU A 11 3.12 -16.29 -13.74
CA LEU A 11 2.49 -15.14 -13.07
C LEU A 11 1.64 -14.33 -14.04
N VAL A 12 2.05 -14.19 -15.30
CA VAL A 12 1.23 -13.53 -16.33
C VAL A 12 -0.09 -14.28 -16.50
N THR A 13 -0.03 -15.60 -16.68
CA THR A 13 -1.24 -16.44 -16.78
C THR A 13 -2.10 -16.35 -15.52
N TYR A 14 -1.48 -16.32 -14.33
CA TYR A 14 -2.19 -16.14 -13.07
C TYR A 14 -2.94 -14.80 -13.03
N VAL A 15 -2.24 -13.70 -13.33
CA VAL A 15 -2.78 -12.34 -13.27
C VAL A 15 -3.91 -12.16 -14.29
N GLU A 16 -3.73 -12.67 -15.50
CA GLU A 16 -4.75 -12.64 -16.56
C GLU A 16 -6.00 -13.46 -16.18
N ARG A 17 -5.82 -14.64 -15.60
CA ARG A 17 -6.93 -15.46 -15.10
C ARG A 17 -7.71 -14.72 -14.02
N VAL A 18 -7.02 -14.09 -13.07
CA VAL A 18 -7.66 -13.30 -12.00
C VAL A 18 -8.38 -12.08 -12.59
N GLN A 19 -7.77 -11.38 -13.54
CA GLN A 19 -8.41 -10.27 -14.26
C GLN A 19 -9.77 -10.70 -14.84
N ARG A 20 -9.81 -11.84 -15.55
CA ARG A 20 -11.04 -12.39 -16.12
C ARG A 20 -12.03 -12.80 -15.03
N GLN A 21 -11.55 -13.42 -13.95
CA GLN A 21 -12.39 -13.87 -12.84
C GLN A 21 -13.09 -12.70 -12.14
N ILE A 22 -12.38 -11.62 -11.85
CA ILE A 22 -12.93 -10.45 -11.15
C ILE A 22 -13.65 -9.47 -12.07
N GLY A 23 -13.51 -9.62 -13.40
CA GLY A 23 -14.08 -8.71 -14.38
C GLY A 23 -13.35 -7.36 -14.45
N ALA A 24 -12.04 -7.34 -14.19
CA ALA A 24 -11.21 -6.15 -14.37
C ALA A 24 -11.00 -5.87 -15.86
N THR A 25 -11.17 -4.62 -16.28
CA THR A 25 -10.98 -4.21 -17.68
C THR A 25 -9.53 -3.89 -18.01
N ALA A 26 -8.71 -3.61 -16.99
CA ALA A 26 -7.28 -3.38 -17.10
C ALA A 26 -6.50 -4.17 -16.05
N SER A 27 -5.31 -4.66 -16.43
CA SER A 27 -4.34 -5.22 -15.50
C SER A 27 -2.91 -4.97 -15.95
N ALA A 28 -1.98 -5.02 -14.98
CA ALA A 28 -0.56 -4.98 -15.24
C ALA A 28 0.20 -5.88 -14.26
N LEU A 29 1.34 -6.39 -14.69
CA LEU A 29 2.28 -7.15 -13.89
C LEU A 29 3.68 -6.59 -14.14
N TYR A 30 4.42 -6.32 -13.07
CA TYR A 30 5.79 -5.85 -13.13
C TYR A 30 6.64 -6.58 -12.10
N ILE A 31 7.64 -7.31 -12.58
CA ILE A 31 8.61 -8.03 -11.75
C ILE A 31 9.98 -7.44 -12.00
N TRP A 32 10.59 -6.91 -10.95
CA TRP A 32 12.00 -6.57 -10.91
C TRP A 32 12.73 -7.62 -10.09
N ARG A 33 13.86 -8.13 -10.59
CA ARG A 33 14.72 -9.04 -9.83
C ARG A 33 16.16 -8.93 -10.29
N GLN A 34 17.09 -8.66 -9.37
CA GLN A 34 18.54 -8.63 -9.64
C GLN A 34 18.93 -7.73 -10.83
N GLY A 35 18.21 -6.62 -11.02
CA GLY A 35 18.43 -5.70 -12.13
C GLY A 35 17.65 -6.01 -13.42
N ASP A 36 17.10 -7.22 -13.57
CA ASP A 36 16.26 -7.61 -14.69
C ASP A 36 14.80 -7.25 -14.47
N VAL A 37 14.08 -7.01 -15.58
CA VAL A 37 12.66 -6.61 -15.57
C VAL A 37 11.83 -7.51 -16.47
N MET A 38 10.67 -7.93 -15.96
CA MET A 38 9.56 -8.44 -16.74
C MET A 38 8.35 -7.55 -16.50
N GLU A 39 7.74 -7.10 -17.57
CA GLU A 39 6.50 -6.32 -17.53
C GLU A 39 5.49 -6.86 -18.52
N TRP A 40 4.22 -6.81 -18.12
CA TRP A 40 3.09 -7.25 -18.93
C TRP A 40 1.87 -6.37 -18.62
N TYR A 41 1.10 -6.06 -19.65
CA TYR A 41 -0.02 -5.13 -19.60
C TYR A 41 -1.17 -5.70 -20.42
N ASN A 42 -2.40 -5.58 -19.93
CA ASN A 42 -3.58 -6.08 -20.63
C ASN A 42 -4.83 -5.22 -20.39
N GLY A 43 -5.57 -4.94 -21.45
CA GLY A 43 -6.74 -4.07 -21.49
C GLY A 43 -6.70 -3.10 -22.67
N THR A 44 -7.79 -2.36 -22.90
CA THR A 44 -7.85 -1.35 -23.96
C THR A 44 -6.99 -0.15 -23.59
N ASP A 45 -6.05 0.22 -24.48
CA ASP A 45 -5.12 1.35 -24.30
C ASP A 45 -4.29 1.28 -23.00
N ILE A 46 -4.04 0.06 -22.50
CA ILE A 46 -3.21 -0.19 -21.32
C ILE A 46 -1.76 -0.46 -21.75
N GLY A 47 -0.84 0.27 -21.16
CA GLY A 47 0.57 0.19 -21.45
C GLY A 47 1.44 0.65 -20.29
N PRO A 48 2.74 0.85 -20.53
CA PRO A 48 3.69 1.06 -19.45
C PRO A 48 3.54 2.36 -18.66
N SER A 49 2.98 3.39 -19.28
CA SER A 49 2.67 4.67 -18.64
C SER A 49 1.26 4.73 -18.06
N SER A 50 0.45 3.65 -18.16
CA SER A 50 -0.90 3.62 -17.61
C SER A 50 -0.87 3.66 -16.08
N ARG A 51 -1.62 4.59 -15.50
CA ARG A 51 -1.61 4.87 -14.06
C ARG A 51 -2.91 4.38 -13.44
N PHE A 52 -2.81 3.42 -12.54
CA PHE A 52 -3.95 2.83 -11.83
C PHE A 52 -4.21 3.58 -10.54
N HIS A 53 -5.48 3.75 -10.17
CA HIS A 53 -5.85 4.15 -8.83
C HIS A 53 -5.48 3.00 -7.87
N VAL A 54 -4.61 3.23 -6.88
CA VAL A 54 -4.12 2.13 -6.01
C VAL A 54 -4.73 2.08 -4.61
N HIS A 55 -5.72 2.94 -4.33
CA HIS A 55 -6.45 2.99 -3.06
C HIS A 55 -5.54 2.89 -1.83
N SER A 56 -5.70 1.84 -1.04
CA SER A 56 -4.99 1.61 0.23
C SER A 56 -3.49 1.41 0.10
N VAL A 57 -2.95 1.13 -1.10
CA VAL A 57 -1.49 1.20 -1.34
C VAL A 57 -0.94 2.55 -0.91
N ARG A 58 -1.70 3.65 -1.05
CA ARG A 58 -1.29 4.99 -0.62
C ARG A 58 -0.93 5.08 0.87
N LYS A 59 -1.38 4.16 1.72
CA LYS A 59 -1.07 4.17 3.15
C LYS A 59 0.43 4.00 3.40
N SER A 60 1.18 3.31 2.53
CA SER A 60 2.64 3.28 2.63
C SER A 60 3.27 4.65 2.35
N TYR A 61 2.65 5.46 1.48
CA TYR A 61 3.09 6.82 1.15
C TYR A 61 2.83 7.75 2.35
N ILE A 62 1.62 7.68 2.92
CA ILE A 62 1.28 8.41 4.16
C ILE A 62 2.21 8.03 5.30
N GLY A 63 2.53 6.74 5.44
CA GLY A 63 3.49 6.25 6.42
C GLY A 63 4.89 6.82 6.22
N LEU A 64 5.40 6.88 4.98
CA LEU A 64 6.69 7.51 4.72
C LEU A 64 6.67 9.02 5.03
N ALA A 65 5.58 9.72 4.69
CA ALA A 65 5.41 11.14 5.03
C ALA A 65 5.49 11.38 6.55
N LEU A 66 4.88 10.50 7.35
CA LEU A 66 5.02 10.54 8.81
C LEU A 66 6.47 10.29 9.26
N ALA A 67 7.15 9.32 8.65
CA ALA A 67 8.54 9.01 8.97
C ALA A 67 9.49 10.17 8.64
N LEU A 68 9.24 10.90 7.55
CA LEU A 68 9.95 12.14 7.18
C LEU A 68 9.66 13.26 8.18
N ALA A 69 8.39 13.47 8.56
CA ALA A 69 8.05 14.46 9.59
C ALA A 69 8.74 14.17 10.93
N GLN A 70 8.89 12.89 11.29
CA GLN A 70 9.67 12.47 12.46
C GLN A 70 11.18 12.71 12.27
N GLU A 71 11.74 12.44 11.08
CA GLU A 71 13.15 12.73 10.76
C GLU A 71 13.47 14.24 10.87
N ASP A 72 12.54 15.10 10.44
CA ASP A 72 12.67 16.55 10.52
C ASP A 72 12.41 17.12 11.94
N GLY A 73 12.14 16.25 12.92
CA GLY A 73 11.85 16.64 14.30
C GLY A 73 10.50 17.33 14.50
N LYS A 74 9.59 17.26 13.52
CA LYS A 74 8.20 17.76 13.63
C LYS A 74 7.33 16.85 14.48
N ILE A 75 7.73 15.60 14.61
CA ILE A 75 7.13 14.58 15.47
C ILE A 75 8.25 13.98 16.30
N GLY A 76 8.07 13.88 17.62
CA GLY A 76 9.11 13.37 18.51
C GLY A 76 9.28 11.85 18.37
N SER A 77 8.19 11.10 18.55
CA SER A 77 8.19 9.64 18.57
C SER A 77 6.85 9.07 18.08
N LEU A 78 6.87 7.83 17.61
CA LEU A 78 5.62 7.08 17.40
C LEU A 78 4.87 6.79 18.71
N ASP A 79 5.57 6.84 19.85
CA ASP A 79 4.96 6.62 21.16
C ASP A 79 4.34 7.89 21.77
N ASP A 80 4.47 9.03 21.09
CA ASP A 80 3.76 10.24 21.46
C ASP A 80 2.25 10.04 21.33
N ARG A 81 1.47 10.70 22.19
CA ARG A 81 0.02 10.55 22.17
C ARG A 81 -0.56 11.33 21.00
N VAL A 82 -1.62 10.80 20.39
CA VAL A 82 -2.36 11.54 19.36
C VAL A 82 -2.88 12.87 19.92
N SER A 83 -3.26 12.89 21.20
CA SER A 83 -3.73 14.09 21.92
C SER A 83 -2.69 15.19 22.05
N ASP A 84 -1.40 14.88 21.88
CA ASP A 84 -0.33 15.87 21.94
C ASP A 84 -0.28 16.72 20.64
N TYR A 85 -0.91 16.22 19.56
CA TYR A 85 -0.90 16.83 18.24
C TYR A 85 -2.27 17.21 17.71
N LEU A 86 -3.33 16.49 18.12
CA LEU A 86 -4.68 16.64 17.59
C LEU A 86 -5.72 16.66 18.71
N THR A 87 -6.82 17.37 18.48
CA THR A 87 -7.93 17.49 19.43
C THR A 87 -9.13 16.69 18.93
N TYR A 88 -9.33 15.49 19.48
CA TYR A 88 -10.50 14.64 19.25
C TYR A 88 -10.98 14.04 20.58
N GLU A 89 -12.26 13.69 20.63
CA GLU A 89 -12.81 12.90 21.74
C GLU A 89 -12.34 11.44 21.64
N ASN A 90 -12.35 10.72 22.78
CA ASN A 90 -12.05 9.29 22.86
C ASN A 90 -10.65 8.87 22.36
N LEU A 91 -9.67 9.78 22.34
CA LEU A 91 -8.29 9.44 21.97
C LEU A 91 -7.58 8.57 23.03
N ASP A 92 -7.96 8.68 24.32
CA ASP A 92 -7.35 7.93 25.43
C ASP A 92 -5.80 7.94 25.38
N SER A 93 -5.17 6.78 25.58
CA SER A 93 -3.72 6.58 25.45
C SER A 93 -3.30 6.19 24.02
N THR A 94 -4.08 6.55 23.00
CA THR A 94 -3.73 6.26 21.60
C THR A 94 -2.48 7.03 21.23
N THR A 95 -1.56 6.35 20.55
CA THR A 95 -0.28 6.91 20.09
C THR A 95 -0.20 6.86 18.57
N LEU A 96 0.74 7.59 17.98
CA LEU A 96 0.95 7.56 16.53
C LEU A 96 1.28 6.15 16.02
N ARG A 97 2.00 5.34 16.83
CA ARG A 97 2.25 3.91 16.61
C ARG A 97 0.96 3.14 16.39
N HIS A 98 -0.05 3.39 17.24
CA HIS A 98 -1.33 2.71 17.13
C HIS A 98 -2.07 3.08 15.84
N LEU A 99 -1.94 4.32 15.36
CA LEU A 99 -2.53 4.76 14.09
C LEU A 99 -1.88 4.05 12.90
N VAL A 100 -0.55 4.08 12.78
CA VAL A 100 0.16 3.50 11.62
C VAL A 100 0.11 1.96 11.56
N THR A 101 -0.24 1.31 12.68
CA THR A 101 -0.31 -0.16 12.78
C THR A 101 -1.74 -0.71 12.84
N ASN A 102 -2.76 0.15 12.69
CA ASN A 102 -4.18 -0.25 12.79
C ASN A 102 -4.54 -0.94 14.12
N THR A 103 -3.87 -0.56 15.21
CA THR A 103 -4.08 -1.11 16.56
C THR A 103 -4.76 -0.12 17.50
N HIS A 104 -5.30 0.97 16.96
CA HIS A 104 -5.94 2.03 17.73
C HIS A 104 -7.37 1.70 18.18
N GLY A 105 -8.09 0.80 17.52
CA GLY A 105 -9.43 0.36 17.93
C GLY A 105 -10.51 1.42 17.86
N MET A 106 -10.37 2.39 16.96
CA MET A 106 -11.34 3.48 16.76
C MET A 106 -11.99 3.38 15.39
N HIS A 107 -13.26 3.76 15.28
CA HIS A 107 -13.93 3.97 14.01
C HIS A 107 -14.80 5.23 14.06
N THR A 108 -15.09 5.81 12.89
CA THR A 108 -15.94 6.99 12.77
C THR A 108 -17.35 6.55 12.39
N GLU A 109 -18.34 6.93 13.19
CA GLU A 109 -19.76 6.70 12.91
C GLU A 109 -20.28 7.65 11.80
N PRO A 110 -21.44 7.35 11.17
CA PRO A 110 -22.00 8.20 10.11
C PRO A 110 -22.28 9.66 10.52
N ASP A 111 -22.48 9.92 11.82
CA ASP A 111 -22.68 11.26 12.37
C ASP A 111 -21.36 12.01 12.65
N GLY A 112 -20.21 11.39 12.37
CA GLY A 112 -18.87 11.94 12.55
C GLY A 112 -18.25 11.66 13.92
N ARG A 113 -18.96 11.00 14.84
CA ARG A 113 -18.42 10.68 16.17
C ARG A 113 -17.36 9.58 16.08
N ILE A 114 -16.29 9.73 16.85
CA ILE A 114 -15.28 8.67 17.00
C ILE A 114 -15.68 7.76 18.16
N VAL A 115 -15.84 6.47 17.87
CA VAL A 115 -16.16 5.41 18.82
C VAL A 115 -14.99 4.45 18.93
N ARG A 116 -14.85 3.82 20.10
CA ARG A 116 -13.77 2.88 20.42
C ARG A 116 -14.33 1.48 20.66
N ASP A 117 -13.84 0.52 19.87
CA ASP A 117 -14.21 -0.90 19.98
C ASP A 117 -13.29 -1.67 20.94
N HIS A 118 -12.03 -1.27 21.03
CA HIS A 118 -11.06 -1.87 21.96
C HIS A 118 -9.98 -0.87 22.40
N PRO A 119 -9.29 -1.13 23.52
CA PRO A 119 -8.18 -0.29 23.95
C PRO A 119 -7.03 -0.27 22.93
N PRO A 120 -6.26 0.83 22.84
CA PRO A 120 -5.08 0.90 21.98
C PRO A 120 -4.09 -0.24 22.26
N GLY A 121 -3.62 -0.89 21.20
CA GLY A 121 -2.64 -1.97 21.28
C GLY A 121 -3.18 -3.31 21.77
N LYS A 122 -4.51 -3.44 21.99
CA LYS A 122 -5.17 -4.67 22.45
C LYS A 122 -5.94 -5.43 21.37
N GLY A 123 -5.97 -4.89 20.15
CA GLY A 123 -6.63 -5.50 19.01
C GLY A 123 -6.10 -4.89 17.71
N TRP A 124 -6.58 -5.41 16.58
CA TRP A 124 -6.23 -4.92 15.26
C TRP A 124 -7.49 -4.83 14.41
N GLN A 125 -7.68 -3.67 13.78
CA GLN A 125 -8.83 -3.37 12.93
C GLN A 125 -8.40 -2.44 11.80
N TYR A 126 -8.58 -2.91 10.57
CA TYR A 126 -8.25 -2.11 9.39
C TYR A 126 -9.34 -1.06 9.11
N VAL A 127 -9.16 0.16 9.64
CA VAL A 127 -10.14 1.24 9.58
C VAL A 127 -9.48 2.57 9.20
N ASN A 128 -10.16 3.42 8.44
CA ASN A 128 -9.58 4.66 7.93
C ASN A 128 -9.51 5.81 8.95
N THR A 129 -10.20 5.74 10.09
CA THR A 129 -10.18 6.80 11.12
C THR A 129 -8.76 7.18 11.53
N GLY A 130 -7.87 6.20 11.71
CA GLY A 130 -6.47 6.48 12.01
C GLY A 130 -5.70 7.13 10.86
N ILE A 131 -6.05 6.81 9.61
CA ILE A 131 -5.45 7.45 8.43
C ILE A 131 -5.88 8.91 8.31
N ASP A 132 -7.15 9.20 8.54
CA ASP A 132 -7.67 10.57 8.46
C ASP A 132 -6.97 11.47 9.50
N MET A 133 -6.75 10.94 10.71
CA MET A 133 -5.93 11.60 11.74
C MET A 133 -4.48 11.80 11.29
N LEU A 134 -3.85 10.80 10.67
CA LEU A 134 -2.47 10.94 10.18
C LEU A 134 -2.34 12.02 9.10
N LEU A 135 -3.30 12.09 8.17
CA LEU A 135 -3.33 13.13 7.13
C LEU A 135 -3.41 14.52 7.75
N GLU A 136 -4.31 14.71 8.72
CA GLU A 136 -4.45 15.98 9.42
C GLU A 136 -3.19 16.33 10.22
N LEU A 137 -2.67 15.38 10.99
CA LEU A 137 -1.48 15.57 11.81
C LEU A 137 -0.28 15.99 10.97
N ILE A 138 0.00 15.28 9.87
CA ILE A 138 1.11 15.63 8.99
C ILE A 138 0.93 17.07 8.49
N ARG A 139 -0.26 17.44 8.02
CA ARG A 139 -0.54 18.80 7.56
C ARG A 139 -0.33 19.85 8.65
N GLN A 140 -0.76 19.60 9.88
CA GLN A 140 -0.58 20.55 10.99
C GLN A 140 0.89 20.70 11.40
N GLN A 141 1.67 19.60 11.39
CA GLN A 141 3.05 19.61 11.87
C GLN A 141 4.07 20.06 10.82
N THR A 142 3.80 19.81 9.53
CA THR A 142 4.72 20.17 8.44
C THR A 142 4.29 21.44 7.69
N GLY A 143 3.01 21.81 7.77
CA GLY A 143 2.42 22.86 6.93
C GLY A 143 2.16 22.43 5.49
N GLN A 144 2.36 21.14 5.15
CA GLN A 144 2.19 20.57 3.82
C GLN A 144 1.24 19.38 3.86
N SER A 145 0.42 19.20 2.82
CA SER A 145 -0.28 17.94 2.58
C SER A 145 0.72 16.79 2.37
N VAL A 146 0.25 15.54 2.52
CA VAL A 146 1.08 14.36 2.20
C VAL A 146 1.55 14.38 0.76
N SER A 147 0.67 14.78 -0.17
CA SER A 147 0.99 14.91 -1.59
C SER A 147 2.14 15.90 -1.81
N GLU A 148 2.05 17.10 -1.24
CA GLU A 148 3.07 18.15 -1.37
C GLU A 148 4.41 17.72 -0.78
N LEU A 149 4.40 17.20 0.46
CA LEU A 149 5.60 16.76 1.15
C LEU A 149 6.34 15.67 0.38
N LEU A 150 5.60 14.65 -0.09
CA LEU A 150 6.21 13.54 -0.85
C LEU A 150 6.65 13.98 -2.25
N GLN A 151 5.89 14.86 -2.90
CA GLN A 151 6.29 15.40 -4.20
C GLN A 151 7.62 16.14 -4.11
N GLU A 152 7.79 16.98 -3.09
CA GLU A 152 9.01 17.75 -2.87
C GLU A 152 10.18 16.87 -2.45
N ARG A 153 9.98 15.99 -1.45
CA ARG A 153 11.08 15.30 -0.77
C ARG A 153 11.48 13.98 -1.39
N VAL A 154 10.56 13.32 -2.11
CA VAL A 154 10.76 11.94 -2.55
C VAL A 154 10.53 11.81 -4.05
N LEU A 155 9.35 12.14 -4.55
CA LEU A 155 8.96 11.80 -5.91
C LEU A 155 9.76 12.60 -6.96
N LYS A 156 9.79 13.94 -6.88
CA LYS A 156 10.56 14.76 -7.83
C LYS A 156 12.07 14.48 -7.77
N PRO A 157 12.73 14.43 -6.59
CA PRO A 157 14.17 14.15 -6.52
C PRO A 157 14.55 12.77 -7.06
N ASN A 158 13.66 11.78 -6.96
CA ASN A 158 13.89 10.43 -7.47
C ASN A 158 13.31 10.21 -8.89
N GLY A 159 12.85 11.27 -9.55
CA GLY A 159 12.42 11.25 -10.95
C GLY A 159 11.15 10.44 -11.20
N PHE A 160 10.22 10.44 -10.25
CA PHE A 160 8.86 9.92 -10.46
C PHE A 160 8.06 10.92 -11.31
N ARG A 161 7.38 10.42 -12.34
CA ARG A 161 6.58 11.15 -13.33
C ARG A 161 5.18 10.57 -13.52
N GLU A 162 4.97 9.34 -13.09
CA GLU A 162 3.73 8.56 -13.28
C GLU A 162 3.04 8.29 -11.93
N THR A 163 3.40 9.04 -10.88
CA THR A 163 2.88 8.94 -9.50
C THR A 163 2.34 10.28 -9.05
N GLY A 164 1.06 10.33 -8.67
CA GLY A 164 0.43 11.60 -8.31
C GLY A 164 -0.99 11.48 -7.76
N TRP A 165 -1.40 12.56 -7.09
CA TRP A 165 -2.75 12.82 -6.60
C TRP A 165 -3.45 13.72 -7.62
N GLU A 166 -4.47 13.21 -8.30
CA GLU A 166 -5.04 13.87 -9.48
C GLU A 166 -6.32 14.65 -9.16
N THR A 167 -6.48 15.82 -9.78
CA THR A 167 -7.66 16.67 -9.56
C THR A 167 -8.50 16.87 -10.82
N CYS A 168 -7.95 16.53 -11.98
CA CYS A 168 -8.61 16.51 -13.27
C CYS A 168 -8.10 15.34 -14.12
N VAL A 169 -8.75 15.09 -15.25
CA VAL A 169 -8.25 14.15 -16.26
C VAL A 169 -7.70 14.95 -17.43
N SER A 170 -6.54 14.55 -17.94
CA SER A 170 -6.07 14.89 -19.28
C SER A 170 -5.53 13.65 -19.98
N ASP A 171 -5.59 13.63 -21.32
CA ASP A 171 -5.14 12.47 -22.10
C ASP A 171 -3.65 12.15 -21.87
N GLU A 172 -2.84 13.15 -21.52
CA GLU A 172 -1.42 12.99 -21.20
C GLU A 172 -1.17 12.20 -19.90
N MET A 173 -2.18 12.08 -19.03
CA MET A 173 -2.03 11.42 -17.73
C MET A 173 -2.16 9.89 -17.82
N ASN A 174 -2.72 9.32 -18.90
CA ASN A 174 -2.93 7.87 -19.04
C ASN A 174 -3.58 7.21 -17.80
N LEU A 175 -4.57 7.88 -17.19
CA LEU A 175 -5.25 7.34 -16.01
C LEU A 175 -6.13 6.15 -16.40
N VAL A 176 -6.14 5.12 -15.55
CA VAL A 176 -7.04 3.98 -15.68
C VAL A 176 -8.21 4.17 -14.71
N PRO A 177 -9.46 4.24 -15.18
CA PRO A 177 -10.61 4.41 -14.31
C PRO A 177 -10.91 3.13 -13.52
N ASP A 178 -11.51 3.28 -12.34
CA ASP A 178 -12.01 2.16 -11.57
C ASP A 178 -13.27 1.58 -12.24
N ALA A 179 -13.30 0.27 -12.46
CA ALA A 179 -14.42 -0.48 -13.01
C ALA A 179 -15.30 -1.06 -11.89
N PHE A 180 -16.60 -0.84 -11.94
CA PHE A 180 -17.56 -1.23 -10.88
C PHE A 180 -18.48 -2.40 -11.32
N ASP A 181 -19.15 -3.04 -10.37
CA ASP A 181 -20.05 -4.19 -10.63
C ASP A 181 -21.25 -3.85 -11.52
N ASN A 182 -21.65 -2.58 -11.55
CA ASN A 182 -22.72 -2.08 -12.42
C ASN A 182 -22.24 -1.82 -13.86
N GLY A 183 -21.00 -2.16 -14.21
CA GLY A 183 -20.41 -1.94 -15.54
C GLY A 183 -19.96 -0.51 -15.82
N THR A 184 -20.03 0.39 -14.83
CA THR A 184 -19.51 1.76 -14.99
C THR A 184 -18.01 1.81 -14.72
N GLU A 185 -17.32 2.73 -15.40
CA GLU A 185 -15.92 3.07 -15.17
C GLU A 185 -15.82 4.54 -14.74
N GLN A 186 -15.12 4.83 -13.65
CA GLN A 186 -15.03 6.18 -13.10
C GLN A 186 -13.65 6.52 -12.55
N PHE A 187 -13.20 7.74 -12.81
CA PHE A 187 -12.01 8.29 -12.18
C PHE A 187 -12.33 8.82 -10.78
N GLN A 188 -11.50 8.45 -9.81
CA GLN A 188 -11.53 9.00 -8.45
C GLN A 188 -10.60 10.22 -8.37
N LEU A 189 -11.14 11.43 -8.40
CA LEU A 189 -10.38 12.70 -8.46
C LEU A 189 -10.47 13.52 -7.17
N LYS A 190 -10.29 12.86 -6.02
CA LYS A 190 -10.36 13.52 -4.70
C LYS A 190 -8.95 13.80 -4.17
N PRO A 191 -8.55 15.08 -4.00
CA PRO A 191 -7.25 15.46 -3.43
C PRO A 191 -6.96 14.73 -2.11
N ASP A 192 -5.70 14.36 -1.88
CA ASP A 192 -5.19 13.61 -0.71
C ASP A 192 -5.81 12.21 -0.49
N CYS A 193 -6.87 11.88 -1.23
CA CYS A 193 -7.68 10.67 -1.10
C CYS A 193 -7.65 9.79 -2.36
N ASN A 194 -6.93 10.17 -3.40
CA ASN A 194 -6.62 9.33 -4.54
C ASN A 194 -5.11 9.17 -4.66
N LEU A 195 -4.64 8.14 -5.36
CA LEU A 195 -3.25 8.02 -5.75
C LEU A 195 -3.20 7.18 -7.01
N TYR A 196 -2.71 7.78 -8.10
CA TYR A 196 -2.53 7.12 -9.38
C TYR A 196 -1.05 6.87 -9.62
N VAL A 197 -0.72 5.61 -9.89
CA VAL A 197 0.66 5.14 -10.11
C VAL A 197 0.73 4.15 -11.27
N SER A 198 1.80 4.19 -12.05
CA SER A 198 2.11 3.11 -12.98
C SER A 198 2.66 1.88 -12.25
N ALA A 199 2.58 0.70 -12.89
CA ALA A 199 3.18 -0.52 -12.34
C ALA A 199 4.70 -0.38 -12.16
N ARG A 200 5.36 0.32 -13.09
CA ARG A 200 6.79 0.65 -13.03
C ARG A 200 7.14 1.48 -11.81
N GLU A 201 6.42 2.57 -11.59
CA GLU A 201 6.73 3.46 -10.47
C GLU A 201 6.30 2.88 -9.12
N LEU A 202 5.26 2.06 -9.08
CA LEU A 202 4.96 1.31 -7.86
C LEU A 202 6.08 0.31 -7.54
N ALA A 203 6.72 -0.30 -8.55
CA ALA A 203 7.89 -1.14 -8.32
C ALA A 203 9.10 -0.30 -7.87
N ARG A 204 9.32 0.89 -8.45
CA ARG A 204 10.36 1.84 -7.99
C ARG A 204 10.13 2.28 -6.55
N TRP A 205 8.87 2.49 -6.15
CA TRP A 205 8.52 2.76 -4.76
C TRP A 205 8.93 1.61 -3.83
N GLY A 206 8.68 0.36 -4.24
CA GLY A 206 9.19 -0.81 -3.52
C GLY A 206 10.72 -0.86 -3.46
N LEU A 207 11.40 -0.55 -4.56
CA LEU A 207 12.87 -0.53 -4.65
C LEU A 207 13.50 0.52 -3.73
N LEU A 208 12.90 1.71 -3.59
CA LEU A 208 13.36 2.73 -2.62
C LEU A 208 13.40 2.18 -1.18
N HIS A 209 12.51 1.25 -0.85
CA HIS A 209 12.41 0.67 0.49
C HIS A 209 13.20 -0.63 0.66
N LYS A 210 13.63 -1.27 -0.44
CA LYS A 210 14.19 -2.64 -0.43
C LYS A 210 15.47 -2.78 0.40
N GLU A 211 16.35 -1.77 0.39
CA GLU A 211 17.59 -1.80 1.19
C GLU A 211 17.36 -1.54 2.68
N GLN A 212 16.15 -1.08 3.06
CA GLN A 212 15.75 -0.84 4.45
C GLN A 212 16.72 0.07 5.23
N LEU A 213 17.23 1.12 4.59
CA LEU A 213 18.13 2.10 5.19
C LEU A 213 17.41 3.41 5.55
N GLY A 214 17.89 4.09 6.58
CA GLY A 214 17.41 5.43 6.99
C GLY A 214 15.90 5.47 7.23
N VAL A 215 15.26 6.53 6.72
CA VAL A 215 13.80 6.71 6.82
C VAL A 215 13.00 5.58 6.17
N PHE A 216 13.50 4.98 5.09
CA PHE A 216 12.84 3.87 4.40
C PHE A 216 12.91 2.56 5.21
N GLY A 217 14.03 2.32 5.88
CA GLY A 217 14.19 1.23 6.85
C GLY A 217 13.26 1.38 8.05
N ARG A 218 13.16 2.60 8.59
CA ARG A 218 12.21 2.91 9.66
C ARG A 218 10.77 2.62 9.21
N ALA A 219 10.39 3.07 8.01
CA ALA A 219 9.05 2.87 7.47
C ALA A 219 8.66 1.39 7.30
N THR A 220 9.62 0.50 7.02
CA THR A 220 9.38 -0.93 6.81
C THR A 220 9.70 -1.82 8.01
N SER A 221 10.26 -1.26 9.08
CA SER A 221 10.49 -1.98 10.33
C SER A 221 9.19 -2.24 11.09
N VAL A 222 9.09 -3.36 11.80
CA VAL A 222 7.89 -3.71 12.60
C VAL A 222 7.67 -2.66 13.69
N GLN A 223 6.52 -1.99 13.64
CA GLN A 223 6.06 -1.02 14.63
C GLN A 223 4.89 -1.52 15.46
N THR A 224 4.24 -2.63 15.06
CA THR A 224 3.14 -3.27 15.80
C THR A 224 3.52 -3.50 17.27
N PRO A 225 2.64 -3.15 18.23
CA PRO A 225 2.88 -3.39 19.65
C PRO A 225 3.23 -4.84 19.97
N LYS A 226 4.28 -5.06 20.77
CA LYS A 226 4.81 -6.41 21.10
C LYS A 226 3.80 -7.34 21.78
N LEU A 227 2.86 -6.78 22.53
CA LEU A 227 1.84 -7.53 23.27
C LEU A 227 0.61 -7.86 22.44
N LEU A 228 0.59 -7.46 21.16
CA LEU A 228 -0.49 -7.84 20.25
C LEU A 228 -0.38 -9.34 19.93
N ASP A 229 -1.52 -10.01 19.88
CA ASP A 229 -1.67 -11.42 19.47
C ASP A 229 -0.77 -11.75 18.26
N GLU A 230 -0.07 -12.89 18.33
CA GLU A 230 0.87 -13.36 17.32
C GLU A 230 0.21 -13.69 15.98
N ASP A 231 -1.07 -14.04 15.99
CA ASP A 231 -1.84 -14.34 14.79
C ASP A 231 -2.33 -13.09 14.06
N LEU A 232 -2.12 -11.88 14.61
CA LEU A 232 -2.52 -10.62 13.99
C LEU A 232 -1.41 -10.01 13.11
N PRO A 233 -1.78 -9.28 12.04
CA PRO A 233 -0.80 -8.69 11.12
C PRO A 233 0.26 -7.84 11.82
N ARG A 234 1.51 -7.97 11.36
CA ARG A 234 2.60 -7.06 11.71
C ARG A 234 2.69 -5.95 10.67
N GLN A 235 2.84 -4.72 11.15
CA GLN A 235 2.88 -3.53 10.32
C GLN A 235 4.04 -2.62 10.71
N GLY A 236 4.60 -1.94 9.72
CA GLY A 236 5.48 -0.79 9.88
C GLY A 236 4.70 0.52 9.84
N TYR A 237 5.21 1.49 9.08
CA TYR A 237 4.51 2.74 8.79
C TYR A 237 3.54 2.50 7.62
N GLY A 238 2.43 1.81 7.90
CA GLY A 238 1.41 1.46 6.90
C GLY A 238 1.73 0.26 6.01
N TRP A 239 2.98 -0.22 5.99
CA TRP A 239 3.38 -1.47 5.34
C TRP A 239 2.96 -2.69 6.17
N TYR A 240 2.48 -3.76 5.54
CA TYR A 240 2.51 -5.09 6.16
C TYR A 240 3.94 -5.64 6.11
N VAL A 241 4.37 -6.27 7.20
CA VAL A 241 5.74 -6.77 7.33
C VAL A 241 5.71 -8.24 7.70
N GLN A 242 6.44 -9.06 6.96
CA GLN A 242 6.61 -10.48 7.23
C GLN A 242 7.73 -10.65 8.25
N ASP A 243 7.35 -10.80 9.52
CA ASP A 243 8.28 -11.06 10.61
C ASP A 243 8.23 -12.54 11.01
N GLU A 244 7.51 -12.89 12.06
CA GLU A 244 7.15 -14.27 12.40
C GLU A 244 5.92 -14.73 11.61
N PHE A 245 5.69 -16.05 11.57
CA PHE A 245 4.46 -16.60 10.99
C PHE A 245 3.24 -16.01 11.70
N CYS A 246 2.25 -15.59 10.93
CA CYS A 246 1.03 -14.95 11.40
C CYS A 246 -0.14 -15.48 10.57
N ALA A 247 -1.06 -16.22 11.19
CA ALA A 247 -2.15 -16.90 10.47
C ALA A 247 -3.05 -15.92 9.70
N ARG A 248 -3.21 -14.69 10.18
CA ARG A 248 -4.01 -13.63 9.54
C ARG A 248 -3.17 -12.60 8.79
N SER A 249 -1.94 -12.96 8.38
CA SER A 249 -1.10 -12.06 7.59
C SER A 249 -1.71 -11.80 6.22
N GLU A 250 -1.48 -10.60 5.68
CA GLU A 250 -1.80 -10.26 4.30
C GLU A 250 -0.70 -10.70 3.31
N ILE A 251 0.40 -11.23 3.83
CA ILE A 251 1.53 -11.73 3.07
C ILE A 251 1.47 -13.25 3.05
N GLY A 252 1.81 -13.85 1.89
CA GLY A 252 1.77 -15.30 1.70
C GLY A 252 2.77 -16.04 2.61
N GLU A 253 2.38 -17.22 3.06
CA GLU A 253 3.13 -18.06 3.99
C GLU A 253 4.49 -18.56 3.48
N HIS A 254 4.69 -18.56 2.15
CA HIS A 254 5.98 -18.91 1.54
C HIS A 254 6.90 -17.71 1.37
N VAL A 255 6.41 -16.49 1.63
CA VAL A 255 7.20 -15.27 1.50
C VAL A 255 8.22 -15.19 2.64
N PRO A 256 9.52 -15.00 2.34
CA PRO A 256 10.56 -14.96 3.36
C PRO A 256 10.36 -13.85 4.40
N ARG A 257 10.81 -14.10 5.64
CA ARG A 257 10.96 -13.07 6.67
C ARG A 257 11.78 -11.88 6.18
N GLY A 258 11.40 -10.69 6.62
CA GLY A 258 11.97 -9.41 6.19
C GLY A 258 11.30 -8.82 4.95
N SER A 259 10.42 -9.56 4.29
CA SER A 259 9.60 -9.04 3.19
C SER A 259 8.51 -8.10 3.71
N PHE A 260 8.03 -7.22 2.86
CA PHE A 260 6.94 -6.32 3.20
C PHE A 260 6.06 -6.04 1.97
N GLN A 261 4.78 -5.76 2.24
CA GLN A 261 3.76 -5.63 1.21
C GLN A 261 2.76 -4.53 1.57
N ILE A 262 2.17 -3.92 0.54
CA ILE A 262 0.92 -3.17 0.70
C ILE A 262 -0.02 -3.49 -0.46
N LEU A 263 -1.33 -3.40 -0.18
CA LEU A 263 -2.40 -3.78 -1.10
C LEU A 263 -3.55 -2.76 -1.10
N GLY A 264 -4.20 -2.65 -2.25
CA GLY A 264 -5.38 -1.82 -2.52
C GLY A 264 -6.60 -2.70 -2.72
N VAL A 265 -7.79 -2.17 -2.38
CA VAL A 265 -9.07 -2.89 -2.45
C VAL A 265 -9.37 -3.50 -3.82
N ASN A 266 -8.80 -2.93 -4.88
CA ASN A 266 -8.93 -3.43 -6.25
C ASN A 266 -7.97 -4.58 -6.61
N GLY A 267 -7.08 -4.98 -5.71
CA GLY A 267 -6.09 -6.05 -5.95
C GLY A 267 -4.72 -5.55 -6.38
N CYS A 268 -4.55 -4.24 -6.59
CA CYS A 268 -3.23 -3.63 -6.74
C CYS A 268 -2.37 -3.97 -5.52
N ALA A 269 -1.15 -4.43 -5.74
CA ALA A 269 -0.23 -4.78 -4.67
C ALA A 269 1.21 -4.58 -5.11
N VAL A 270 2.06 -4.21 -4.14
CA VAL A 270 3.52 -4.28 -4.26
C VAL A 270 4.07 -5.10 -3.11
N LEU A 271 4.83 -6.12 -3.46
CA LEU A 271 5.54 -7.01 -2.56
C LEU A 271 7.04 -6.85 -2.79
N VAL A 272 7.77 -6.54 -1.72
CA VAL A 272 9.22 -6.42 -1.73
C VAL A 272 9.81 -7.58 -0.95
N ILE A 273 10.75 -8.30 -1.56
CA ILE A 273 11.36 -9.50 -1.01
C ILE A 273 12.89 -9.31 -1.02
N PRO A 274 13.46 -8.64 -0.01
CA PRO A 274 14.89 -8.35 0.03
C PRO A 274 15.76 -9.61 -0.07
N ALA A 275 15.34 -10.71 0.57
CA ALA A 275 16.05 -11.99 0.55
C ALA A 275 16.19 -12.62 -0.86
N LEU A 276 15.36 -12.21 -1.82
CA LEU A 276 15.41 -12.67 -3.21
C LEU A 276 15.88 -11.59 -4.19
N ASP A 277 16.25 -10.41 -3.67
CA ASP A 277 16.54 -9.20 -4.43
C ASP A 277 15.45 -8.92 -5.48
N MET A 278 14.19 -8.84 -5.01
CA MET A 278 13.00 -8.86 -5.87
C MET A 278 11.93 -7.86 -5.42
N VAL A 279 11.25 -7.27 -6.40
CA VAL A 279 9.99 -6.52 -6.22
C VAL A 279 8.96 -7.05 -7.20
N ALA A 280 7.78 -7.42 -6.70
CA ALA A 280 6.66 -7.91 -7.49
C ALA A 280 5.47 -6.97 -7.35
N VAL A 281 4.96 -6.49 -8.49
CA VAL A 281 3.79 -5.60 -8.56
C VAL A 281 2.74 -6.24 -9.45
N ARG A 282 1.50 -6.19 -8.99
CA ARG A 282 0.33 -6.45 -9.83
C ARG A 282 -0.66 -5.30 -9.70
N MET A 283 -1.38 -5.01 -10.77
CA MET A 283 -2.38 -3.96 -10.84
C MET A 283 -3.66 -4.49 -11.46
N TYR A 284 -4.80 -4.04 -10.93
CA TYR A 284 -6.13 -4.21 -11.51
C TYR A 284 -6.94 -2.94 -11.26
N ASN A 285 -7.94 -2.66 -12.08
CA ASN A 285 -8.83 -1.52 -11.90
C ASN A 285 -10.22 -1.89 -11.37
N LYS A 286 -10.43 -3.13 -10.88
CA LYS A 286 -11.76 -3.60 -10.48
C LYS A 286 -12.10 -3.24 -9.04
N ILE A 287 -13.26 -2.62 -8.82
CA ILE A 287 -13.90 -2.47 -7.51
C ILE A 287 -15.04 -3.47 -7.37
N GLY A 288 -15.05 -4.15 -6.23
CA GLY A 288 -15.95 -5.26 -5.95
C GLY A 288 -15.29 -6.61 -6.19
N ASN A 289 -15.74 -7.62 -5.46
CA ASN A 289 -15.27 -9.00 -5.57
C ASN A 289 -16.46 -9.88 -5.94
N PRO A 290 -16.37 -10.69 -7.02
CA PRO A 290 -17.46 -11.57 -7.39
C PRO A 290 -17.61 -12.73 -6.38
N PRO A 291 -18.79 -13.39 -6.33
CA PRO A 291 -18.99 -14.57 -5.50
C PRO A 291 -17.93 -15.65 -5.74
N GLY A 292 -17.40 -16.23 -4.67
CA GLY A 292 -16.37 -17.28 -4.72
C GLY A 292 -14.94 -16.79 -4.94
N TYR A 293 -14.72 -15.48 -5.10
CA TYR A 293 -13.39 -14.88 -5.09
C TYR A 293 -12.97 -14.49 -3.67
N TYR A 294 -11.82 -15.01 -3.24
CA TYR A 294 -11.27 -14.79 -1.90
C TYR A 294 -10.08 -13.85 -1.97
N TYR A 295 -10.35 -12.54 -1.89
CA TYR A 295 -9.36 -11.48 -2.11
C TYR A 295 -8.03 -11.64 -1.34
N LEU A 296 -8.07 -11.82 -0.01
CA LEU A 296 -6.83 -11.95 0.78
C LEU A 296 -6.10 -13.28 0.50
N ARG A 297 -6.82 -14.32 0.06
CA ARG A 297 -6.18 -15.56 -0.37
C ARG A 297 -5.46 -15.36 -1.70
N ASP A 298 -6.10 -14.70 -2.66
CA ASP A 298 -5.49 -14.37 -3.95
C ASP A 298 -4.23 -13.48 -3.80
N ILE A 299 -4.28 -12.46 -2.93
CA ILE A 299 -3.11 -11.62 -2.60
C ILE A 299 -1.93 -12.50 -2.13
N ARG A 300 -2.19 -13.42 -1.20
CA ARG A 300 -1.18 -14.34 -0.64
C ARG A 300 -0.67 -15.33 -1.69
N ASP A 301 -1.57 -15.92 -2.47
CA ASP A 301 -1.24 -16.87 -3.53
C ASP A 301 -0.33 -16.22 -4.60
N PHE A 302 -0.55 -14.94 -4.94
CA PHE A 302 0.35 -14.19 -5.83
C PHE A 302 1.78 -14.10 -5.27
N GLY A 303 1.92 -13.70 -4.00
CA GLY A 303 3.24 -13.62 -3.35
C GLY A 303 3.93 -14.99 -3.24
N ASN A 304 3.16 -16.02 -2.87
CA ASN A 304 3.64 -17.40 -2.80
C ASN A 304 4.14 -17.90 -4.16
N LEU A 305 3.39 -17.66 -5.23
CA LEU A 305 3.77 -18.05 -6.59
C LEU A 305 5.02 -17.30 -7.07
N ALA A 306 5.12 -16.00 -6.78
CA ALA A 306 6.31 -15.21 -7.10
C ALA A 306 7.57 -15.78 -6.44
N VAL A 307 7.48 -16.22 -5.17
CA VAL A 307 8.59 -16.87 -4.47
C VAL A 307 8.90 -18.24 -5.04
N GLN A 308 7.88 -19.05 -5.32
CA GLN A 308 8.05 -20.38 -5.90
C GLN A 308 8.83 -20.36 -7.21
N LEU A 309 8.51 -19.41 -8.11
CA LEU A 309 9.18 -19.25 -9.41
C LEU A 309 10.59 -18.65 -9.29
N SER A 310 10.93 -18.13 -8.12
CA SER A 310 12.24 -17.53 -7.83
C SER A 310 13.28 -18.55 -7.37
N ARG A 311 12.83 -19.74 -6.95
CA ARG A 311 13.67 -20.90 -6.65
C ARG A 311 14.17 -21.56 -7.94
#